data_AF-A0A7J8QQG0-F1
#
_entry.id   AF-A0A7J8QQG0-F1
#
_cell.length_a   1.000
_cell.length_b   1.000
_cell.length_c   1.000
_cell.angle_alpha   90.00
_cell.angle_beta   90.00
_cell.angle_gamma   90.00
#
_symmetry.space_group_name_H-M   'P 1'
#
loop_
_entity.id
_entity.type
_entity.pdbx_description
1 polymer ?
#
loop_
_entity_poly.entity_id
_entity_poly.type
_entity_poly.pdbx_seq_one_letter_code
_entity_poly.pdbx_strand_id
1 'polypeptide(L)'
;MLVALKKLGVDVEHDNDEKRAVVKGCRGWFLVEDMEGQEIKFFLGNARTAIRLLTAVIASAGGSSRSIGDLVTGLKQLGVDIDCTLGTNCPLVYINGEGGLPGGKMKLSGSISSLYLSASLMAAHLAHRDVEIEIIDRLISSPYVEMTIKVMERFGVTVEHTNNLDRFFIRGGQKYKSPGHAYVESDASSASYFLAGAAVRGGTVTVKGCGTSSLQVLSKVLFPLLWPSLRHISNSITI
;
A
#
# COMPACT_ATOMS: atom_id res chain seq x y z
N MET A 1 4.26 0.35 -11.49
CA MET A 1 2.89 0.39 -10.93
C MET A 1 1.88 0.86 -11.97
N LEU A 2 1.92 2.12 -12.43
CA LEU A 2 0.91 2.65 -13.38
C LEU A 2 0.77 1.82 -14.67
N VAL A 3 1.89 1.37 -15.25
CA VAL A 3 1.87 0.47 -16.42
C VAL A 3 1.17 -0.87 -16.13
N ALA A 4 1.34 -1.42 -14.92
CA ALA A 4 0.67 -2.65 -14.53
C ALA A 4 -0.84 -2.43 -14.34
N LEU A 5 -1.23 -1.31 -13.72
CA LEU A 5 -2.65 -0.95 -13.58
C LEU A 5 -3.33 -0.78 -14.95
N LYS A 6 -2.68 -0.13 -15.92
CA LYS A 6 -3.19 -0.05 -17.31
C LYS A 6 -3.45 -1.41 -17.92
N LYS A 7 -2.50 -2.34 -17.78
CA LYS A 7 -2.64 -3.72 -18.26
C LYS A 7 -3.79 -4.46 -17.58
N LEU A 8 -4.04 -4.18 -16.30
CA LEU A 8 -5.19 -4.71 -15.55
C LEU A 8 -6.53 -4.03 -15.91
N GLY A 9 -6.58 -3.19 -16.95
CA GLY A 9 -7.79 -2.52 -17.41
C GLY A 9 -8.16 -1.27 -16.61
N VAL A 10 -7.27 -0.77 -15.74
CA VAL A 10 -7.50 0.51 -15.04
C VAL A 10 -7.16 1.66 -15.98
N ASP A 11 -8.10 2.58 -16.15
CA ASP A 11 -7.87 3.81 -16.91
C ASP A 11 -6.96 4.75 -16.11
N VAL A 12 -5.76 4.95 -16.64
CA VAL A 12 -4.69 5.73 -16.02
C VAL A 12 -4.10 6.68 -17.06
N GLU A 13 -4.13 7.97 -16.78
CA GLU A 13 -3.40 8.98 -17.52
C GLU A 13 -2.31 9.54 -16.60
N HIS A 14 -1.12 9.84 -17.14
CA HIS A 14 -0.06 10.45 -16.35
C HIS A 14 0.68 11.48 -17.18
N ASP A 15 1.02 12.58 -16.52
CA ASP A 15 1.77 13.70 -17.04
C ASP A 15 3.02 13.86 -16.19
N ASN A 16 4.19 13.66 -16.81
CA ASN A 16 5.46 13.75 -16.12
C ASN A 16 5.93 15.19 -15.90
N ASP A 17 5.43 16.15 -16.67
CA ASP A 17 5.81 17.56 -16.54
C ASP A 17 5.02 18.19 -15.39
N GLU A 18 3.72 17.93 -15.34
CA GLU A 18 2.82 18.36 -14.27
C GLU A 18 2.89 17.47 -13.00
N LYS A 19 3.70 16.40 -13.03
CA LYS A 19 3.83 15.41 -11.95
C LYS A 19 2.47 14.88 -11.46
N ARG A 20 1.57 14.65 -12.40
CA ARG A 20 0.16 14.31 -12.14
C ARG A 20 -0.18 12.95 -12.71
N ALA A 21 -0.99 12.19 -11.97
CA ALA A 21 -1.66 11.01 -12.49
C ALA A 21 -3.17 11.13 -12.26
N VAL A 22 -3.96 10.78 -13.27
CA VAL A 22 -5.41 10.67 -13.21
C VAL A 22 -5.74 9.19 -13.30
N VAL A 23 -6.42 8.66 -12.28
CA VAL A 23 -6.81 7.24 -12.21
C VAL A 23 -8.32 7.18 -12.10
N LYS A 24 -8.98 6.51 -13.05
CA LYS A 24 -10.42 6.23 -12.96
C LYS A 24 -10.60 4.82 -12.40
N GLY A 25 -11.42 4.71 -11.36
CA GLY A 25 -11.65 3.44 -10.68
C GLY A 25 -12.35 2.42 -11.56
N CYS A 26 -11.89 1.17 -11.54
CA CYS A 26 -12.48 0.04 -12.26
C CYS A 26 -13.50 -0.75 -11.41
N ARG A 27 -13.95 -0.20 -10.26
CA ARG A 27 -14.88 -0.86 -9.32
C ARG A 27 -14.40 -2.20 -8.74
N GLY A 28 -13.08 -2.43 -8.75
CA GLY A 28 -12.49 -3.69 -8.30
C GLY A 28 -12.51 -4.80 -9.36
N TRP A 29 -12.93 -4.49 -10.59
CA TRP A 29 -12.84 -5.41 -11.72
C TRP A 29 -11.53 -5.19 -12.44
N PHE A 30 -10.67 -6.21 -12.43
CA PHE A 30 -9.38 -6.18 -13.10
C PHE A 30 -9.38 -7.20 -14.22
N LEU A 31 -8.80 -6.83 -15.35
CA LEU A 31 -8.56 -7.77 -16.45
C LEU A 31 -7.46 -8.75 -16.02
N VAL A 32 -7.73 -10.04 -16.17
CA VAL A 32 -6.77 -11.13 -15.91
C VAL A 32 -6.31 -11.84 -17.17
N GLU A 33 -7.08 -11.67 -18.25
CA GLU A 33 -6.77 -12.11 -19.60
C GLU A 33 -6.72 -10.89 -20.54
N ASP A 34 -5.87 -10.96 -21.55
CA ASP A 34 -5.88 -9.96 -22.62
C ASP A 34 -7.06 -10.17 -23.60
N MET A 35 -7.18 -9.29 -24.60
CA MET A 35 -8.25 -9.35 -25.60
C MET A 35 -8.23 -10.65 -26.44
N GLU A 36 -7.15 -11.44 -26.36
CA GLU A 36 -6.94 -12.70 -27.07
C GLU A 36 -7.06 -13.92 -26.15
N GLY A 37 -7.42 -13.73 -24.88
CA GLY A 37 -7.59 -14.79 -23.88
C GLY A 37 -6.26 -15.31 -23.29
N GLN A 38 -5.17 -14.57 -23.44
CA GLN A 38 -3.87 -14.95 -22.87
C GLN A 38 -3.66 -14.34 -21.48
N GLU A 39 -2.98 -15.08 -20.60
CA GLU A 39 -2.58 -14.59 -19.29
C GLU A 39 -1.73 -13.32 -19.37
N ILE A 40 -2.11 -12.31 -18.58
CA ILE A 40 -1.38 -11.05 -18.53
C ILE A 40 -0.10 -11.19 -17.71
N LYS A 41 1.05 -11.14 -18.40
CA LYS A 41 2.37 -11.18 -17.74
C LYS A 41 2.86 -9.78 -17.33
N PHE A 42 3.30 -9.67 -16.08
CA PHE A 42 3.87 -8.43 -15.52
C PHE A 42 5.37 -8.56 -15.26
N PHE A 43 6.14 -7.62 -15.83
CA PHE A 43 7.50 -7.37 -15.39
C PHE A 43 7.51 -6.13 -14.48
N LEU A 44 7.75 -6.36 -13.19
CA LEU A 44 7.79 -5.30 -12.17
C LEU A 44 9.23 -4.95 -11.73
N GLY A 45 10.25 -5.52 -12.39
CA GLY A 45 11.65 -5.36 -12.00
C GLY A 45 11.88 -5.68 -10.52
N ASN A 46 12.72 -4.88 -9.86
CA ASN A 46 12.98 -4.98 -8.41
C ASN A 46 12.03 -4.11 -7.56
N ALA A 47 10.88 -3.67 -8.10
CA ALA A 47 9.92 -2.84 -7.40
C ALA A 47 9.11 -3.66 -6.38
N ARG A 48 9.75 -4.01 -5.25
CA ARG A 48 9.20 -4.87 -4.18
C ARG A 48 7.85 -4.38 -3.66
N THR A 49 7.64 -3.07 -3.57
CA THR A 49 6.34 -2.48 -3.18
C THR A 49 5.25 -2.76 -4.20
N ALA A 50 5.57 -2.58 -5.49
CA ALA A 50 4.61 -2.81 -6.56
C ALA A 50 4.23 -4.29 -6.64
N ILE A 51 5.23 -5.17 -6.54
CA ILE A 51 5.03 -6.61 -6.49
C ILE A 51 4.01 -7.00 -5.42
N ARG A 52 4.26 -6.64 -4.15
CA ARG A 52 3.46 -7.11 -3.02
C ARG A 52 2.04 -6.55 -3.02
N LEU A 53 1.88 -5.26 -3.35
CA LEU A 53 0.55 -4.64 -3.44
C LEU A 53 -0.25 -5.22 -4.61
N LEU A 54 0.38 -5.39 -5.78
CA LEU A 54 -0.29 -5.94 -6.94
C LEU A 54 -0.64 -7.42 -6.75
N THR A 55 0.19 -8.22 -6.07
CA THR A 55 -0.17 -9.62 -5.79
C THR A 55 -1.47 -9.71 -5.02
N ALA A 56 -1.67 -8.93 -3.96
CA ALA A 56 -2.90 -8.99 -3.18
C ALA A 56 -4.14 -8.59 -4.00
N VAL A 57 -3.99 -7.59 -4.88
CA VAL A 57 -5.06 -7.13 -5.79
C VAL A 57 -5.33 -8.17 -6.88
N ILE A 58 -4.29 -8.65 -7.56
CA ILE A 58 -4.38 -9.68 -8.62
C ILE A 58 -4.93 -10.99 -8.04
N ALA A 59 -4.64 -11.29 -6.79
CA ALA A 59 -5.15 -12.50 -6.14
C ALA A 59 -6.67 -12.48 -5.97
N SER A 60 -7.26 -11.31 -5.77
CA SER A 60 -8.72 -11.16 -5.78
C SER A 60 -9.32 -11.27 -7.19
N ALA A 61 -8.55 -10.93 -8.23
CA ALA A 61 -9.03 -10.91 -9.61
C ALA A 61 -8.82 -12.23 -10.36
N GLY A 62 -7.89 -13.08 -9.91
CA GLY A 62 -7.58 -14.39 -10.50
C GLY A 62 -6.47 -14.39 -11.55
N GLY A 63 -5.35 -13.67 -11.32
CA GLY A 63 -4.20 -13.64 -12.26
C GLY A 63 -2.87 -14.11 -11.67
N SER A 64 -1.80 -14.20 -12.48
CA SER A 64 -0.47 -14.65 -12.03
C SER A 64 0.48 -13.48 -11.70
N SER A 65 1.25 -13.58 -10.61
CA SER A 65 2.21 -12.54 -10.18
C SER A 65 3.45 -13.12 -9.49
N ARG A 66 4.57 -12.38 -9.46
CA ARG A 66 5.77 -12.81 -8.74
C ARG A 66 5.65 -12.41 -7.26
N SER A 67 5.42 -13.31 -6.32
CA SER A 67 5.27 -12.95 -4.89
C SER A 67 6.03 -13.86 -3.93
N ILE A 68 6.49 -13.30 -2.82
CA ILE A 68 7.18 -14.01 -1.73
C ILE A 68 6.19 -14.89 -0.95
N GLY A 69 6.67 -16.02 -0.43
CA GLY A 69 5.88 -17.11 0.14
C GLY A 69 4.91 -16.74 1.28
N ASP A 70 5.25 -15.77 2.13
CA ASP A 70 4.38 -15.44 3.27
C ASP A 70 3.04 -14.80 2.85
N LEU A 71 3.05 -14.00 1.78
CA LEU A 71 1.81 -13.42 1.23
C LEU A 71 0.92 -14.52 0.64
N VAL A 72 1.54 -15.53 0.00
CA VAL A 72 0.82 -16.70 -0.52
C VAL A 72 0.17 -17.46 0.62
N THR A 73 0.90 -17.71 1.71
CA THR A 73 0.36 -18.37 2.91
C THR A 73 -0.79 -17.60 3.53
N GLY A 74 -0.72 -16.26 3.58
CA GLY A 74 -1.83 -15.42 4.07
C GLY A 74 -3.07 -15.48 3.16
N LEU A 75 -2.87 -15.35 1.84
CA LEU A 75 -3.96 -15.42 0.86
C LEU A 75 -4.65 -16.80 0.84
N LYS A 76 -3.89 -17.89 1.01
CA LYS A 76 -4.47 -19.25 1.20
C LYS A 76 -5.40 -19.31 2.42
N GLN A 77 -5.04 -18.67 3.53
CA GLN A 77 -5.91 -18.61 4.72
C GLN A 77 -7.20 -17.84 4.46
N LEU A 78 -7.18 -16.88 3.53
CA LEU A 78 -8.37 -16.17 3.07
C LEU A 78 -9.17 -16.95 2.00
N GLY A 79 -8.77 -18.18 1.70
CA GLY A 79 -9.46 -19.08 0.77
C GLY A 79 -9.12 -18.85 -0.71
N VAL A 80 -8.05 -18.11 -1.02
CA VAL A 80 -7.58 -17.93 -2.40
C VAL A 80 -6.89 -19.22 -2.87
N ASP A 81 -7.27 -19.69 -4.07
CA ASP A 81 -6.58 -20.79 -4.75
C ASP A 81 -5.30 -20.25 -5.43
N ILE A 82 -4.16 -20.45 -4.78
CA ILE A 82 -2.89 -19.82 -5.14
C ILE A 82 -1.73 -20.80 -4.94
N ASP A 83 -0.84 -20.98 -5.90
CA ASP A 83 0.28 -21.92 -5.77
C ASP A 83 1.63 -21.36 -6.26
N CYS A 84 2.69 -21.83 -5.61
CA CYS A 84 4.08 -21.53 -5.99
C CYS A 84 4.68 -22.72 -6.74
N THR A 85 4.94 -22.55 -8.03
CA THR A 85 5.35 -23.64 -8.92
C THR A 85 6.85 -23.96 -8.92
N LEU A 86 7.69 -23.17 -8.23
CA LEU A 86 9.15 -23.23 -8.38
C LEU A 86 9.95 -23.63 -7.12
N GLY A 87 9.30 -24.17 -6.07
CA GLY A 87 9.98 -24.91 -4.99
C GLY A 87 10.98 -24.16 -4.09
N THR A 88 11.35 -22.91 -4.38
CA THR A 88 12.24 -22.09 -3.52
C THR A 88 11.77 -20.65 -3.44
N ASN A 89 11.37 -20.17 -2.25
CA ASN A 89 11.07 -18.78 -1.88
C ASN A 89 10.29 -17.93 -2.92
N CYS A 90 9.36 -18.58 -3.64
CA CYS A 90 8.34 -18.08 -4.56
C CYS A 90 8.75 -16.88 -5.45
N PRO A 91 9.37 -17.13 -6.61
CA PRO A 91 9.59 -16.09 -7.62
C PRO A 91 8.40 -15.91 -8.58
N LEU A 92 7.47 -16.86 -8.66
CA LEU A 92 6.27 -16.85 -9.52
C LEU A 92 5.13 -17.53 -8.76
N VAL A 93 3.95 -16.91 -8.80
CA VAL A 93 2.75 -17.32 -8.09
C VAL A 93 1.58 -17.29 -9.07
N TYR A 94 0.89 -18.41 -9.17
CA TYR A 94 -0.33 -18.52 -9.95
C TYR A 94 -1.51 -18.31 -9.03
N ILE A 95 -2.44 -17.41 -9.37
CA ILE A 95 -3.67 -17.23 -8.60
C ILE A 95 -4.85 -17.56 -9.49
N ASN A 96 -5.66 -18.52 -9.06
CA ASN A 96 -6.93 -18.86 -9.64
C ASN A 96 -8.02 -18.22 -8.77
N GLY A 97 -8.64 -17.16 -9.25
CA GLY A 97 -9.57 -16.35 -8.47
C GLY A 97 -10.91 -16.25 -9.20
N GLU A 98 -12.00 -16.41 -8.46
CA GLU A 98 -13.37 -16.38 -9.00
C GLU A 98 -14.01 -14.97 -8.96
N GLY A 99 -13.21 -13.91 -8.79
CA GLY A 99 -13.68 -12.52 -8.78
C GLY A 99 -14.02 -11.97 -7.39
N GLY A 100 -13.08 -12.05 -6.45
CA GLY A 100 -13.16 -11.52 -5.09
C GLY A 100 -12.36 -12.37 -4.10
N LEU A 101 -12.16 -11.87 -2.87
CA LEU A 101 -11.61 -12.69 -1.78
C LEU A 101 -12.77 -13.35 -1.00
N PRO A 102 -12.70 -14.64 -0.62
CA PRO A 102 -13.75 -15.26 0.20
C PRO A 102 -13.96 -14.60 1.58
N GLY A 103 -12.92 -13.95 2.12
CA GLY A 103 -12.92 -13.33 3.45
C GLY A 103 -12.75 -14.35 4.59
N GLY A 104 -12.89 -13.91 5.84
CA GLY A 104 -12.67 -14.73 7.03
C GLY A 104 -11.47 -14.27 7.86
N LYS A 105 -10.84 -15.21 8.58
CA LYS A 105 -9.74 -14.91 9.52
C LYS A 105 -8.39 -15.28 8.92
N MET A 106 -7.42 -14.39 9.05
CA MET A 106 -6.03 -14.62 8.65
C MET A 106 -5.09 -14.30 9.81
N LYS A 107 -4.08 -15.15 10.01
CA LYS A 107 -2.99 -14.90 10.94
C LYS A 107 -1.73 -14.49 10.16
N LEU A 108 -1.06 -13.45 10.62
CA LEU A 108 0.13 -12.89 9.98
C LEU A 108 1.19 -12.53 11.02
N SER A 109 2.46 -12.80 10.70
CA SER A 109 3.59 -12.35 11.53
C SER A 109 3.94 -10.90 11.21
N GLY A 110 3.84 -10.03 12.22
CA GLY A 110 4.21 -8.62 12.19
C GLY A 110 5.71 -8.37 12.17
N SER A 111 6.54 -9.40 12.43
CA SER A 111 8.00 -9.31 12.33
C SER A 111 8.54 -9.47 10.89
N ILE A 112 7.77 -10.08 9.99
CA ILE A 112 8.23 -10.40 8.64
C ILE A 112 8.06 -9.23 7.67
N SER A 113 6.86 -8.63 7.55
CA SER A 113 6.68 -7.47 6.66
C SER A 113 5.37 -6.71 6.89
N SER A 114 5.45 -5.46 7.34
CA SER A 114 4.31 -4.52 7.37
C SER A 114 3.69 -4.27 6.00
N LEU A 115 4.47 -4.46 4.93
CA LEU A 115 3.99 -4.29 3.57
C LEU A 115 3.01 -5.40 3.17
N TYR A 116 3.13 -6.60 3.76
CA TYR A 116 2.14 -7.67 3.58
C TYR A 116 0.84 -7.32 4.27
N LEU A 117 0.92 -6.92 5.53
CA LEU A 117 -0.25 -6.45 6.26
C LEU A 117 -0.93 -5.29 5.52
N SER A 118 -0.17 -4.31 5.04
CA SER A 118 -0.70 -3.17 4.28
C SER A 118 -1.38 -3.61 2.98
N ALA A 119 -0.76 -4.55 2.23
CA ALA A 119 -1.35 -5.10 1.01
C ALA A 119 -2.67 -5.86 1.30
N SER A 120 -2.69 -6.70 2.33
CA SER A 120 -3.88 -7.45 2.75
C SER A 120 -5.00 -6.52 3.22
N LEU A 121 -4.69 -5.49 4.01
CA LEU A 121 -5.65 -4.46 4.41
C LEU A 121 -6.25 -3.76 3.19
N MET A 122 -5.38 -3.32 2.26
CA MET A 122 -5.83 -2.62 1.05
C MET A 122 -6.67 -3.50 0.13
N ALA A 123 -6.46 -4.82 0.10
CA ALA A 123 -7.23 -5.76 -0.71
C ALA A 123 -8.49 -6.29 0.00
N ALA A 124 -8.58 -6.19 1.33
CA ALA A 124 -9.67 -6.76 2.13
C ALA A 124 -11.07 -6.26 1.72
N HIS A 125 -11.19 -5.05 1.16
CA HIS A 125 -12.48 -4.54 0.68
C HIS A 125 -13.02 -5.31 -0.54
N LEU A 126 -12.18 -6.06 -1.25
CA LEU A 126 -12.57 -6.94 -2.36
C LEU A 126 -13.12 -8.28 -1.85
N ALA A 127 -13.20 -8.47 -0.53
CA ALA A 127 -13.75 -9.68 0.04
C ALA A 127 -15.28 -9.71 0.04
N HIS A 128 -15.84 -10.88 -0.25
CA HIS A 128 -17.28 -11.16 -0.18
C HIS A 128 -17.81 -11.18 1.26
N ARG A 129 -16.94 -11.53 2.23
CA ARG A 129 -17.24 -11.55 3.66
C ARG A 129 -16.25 -10.68 4.42
N ASP A 130 -16.58 -10.37 5.66
CA ASP A 130 -15.71 -9.62 6.56
C ASP A 130 -14.34 -10.29 6.71
N VAL A 131 -13.30 -9.47 6.85
CA VAL A 131 -11.92 -9.89 6.99
C VAL A 131 -11.43 -9.52 8.40
N GLU A 132 -10.91 -10.51 9.12
CA GLU A 132 -10.22 -10.33 10.39
C GLU A 132 -8.76 -10.74 10.24
N ILE A 133 -7.83 -9.86 10.60
CA ILE A 133 -6.40 -10.13 10.55
C ILE A 133 -5.84 -10.07 11.97
N GLU A 134 -5.22 -11.16 12.42
CA GLU A 134 -4.55 -11.26 13.72
C GLU A 134 -3.03 -11.30 13.54
N ILE A 135 -2.32 -10.45 14.27
CA ILE A 135 -0.86 -10.42 14.34
C ILE A 135 -0.39 -11.34 15.45
N ILE A 136 0.37 -12.37 15.10
CA ILE A 136 0.75 -13.44 16.04
C ILE A 136 2.02 -13.14 16.85
N ASP A 137 2.73 -12.06 16.52
CA ASP A 137 3.96 -11.62 17.17
C ASP A 137 4.06 -10.08 17.20
N ARG A 138 5.26 -9.53 17.34
CA ARG A 138 5.45 -8.08 17.41
C ARG A 138 5.39 -7.43 16.03
N LEU A 139 4.50 -6.45 15.86
CA LEU A 139 4.48 -5.57 14.70
C LEU A 139 5.66 -4.58 14.74
N ILE A 140 6.70 -4.81 13.93
CA ILE A 140 7.92 -3.98 13.91
C ILE A 140 7.68 -2.63 13.23
N SER A 141 6.79 -2.60 12.24
CA SER A 141 6.61 -1.48 11.31
C SER A 141 5.21 -0.89 11.41
N SER A 142 4.70 -0.71 12.63
CA SER A 142 3.38 -0.13 12.91
C SER A 142 3.12 1.22 12.22
N PRO A 143 4.08 2.14 12.06
CA PRO A 143 3.75 3.44 11.48
C PRO A 143 3.34 3.36 10.00
N TYR A 144 3.84 2.37 9.25
CA TYR A 144 3.43 2.14 7.87
C TYR A 144 2.00 1.58 7.78
N VAL A 145 1.61 0.79 8.78
CA VAL A 145 0.26 0.23 8.88
C VAL A 145 -0.72 1.34 9.23
N GLU A 146 -0.39 2.20 10.19
CA GLU A 146 -1.18 3.40 10.50
C GLU A 146 -1.35 4.32 9.29
N MET A 147 -0.26 4.56 8.55
CA MET A 147 -0.33 5.33 7.31
C MET A 147 -1.29 4.69 6.30
N THR A 148 -1.21 3.37 6.15
CA THR A 148 -2.12 2.62 5.26
C THR A 148 -3.58 2.79 5.69
N ILE A 149 -3.89 2.62 6.98
CA ILE A 149 -5.25 2.79 7.51
C ILE A 149 -5.77 4.21 7.25
N LYS A 150 -4.96 5.24 7.51
CA LYS A 150 -5.35 6.64 7.24
C LYS A 150 -5.59 6.92 5.76
N VAL A 151 -4.79 6.33 4.88
CA VAL A 151 -5.02 6.43 3.43
C VAL A 151 -6.32 5.71 3.07
N MET A 152 -6.56 4.52 3.59
CA MET A 152 -7.81 3.78 3.34
C MET A 152 -9.04 4.58 3.79
N GLU A 153 -8.98 5.17 4.99
CA GLU A 153 -10.04 6.00 5.55
C GLU A 153 -10.31 7.24 4.69
N ARG A 154 -9.25 7.91 4.21
CA ARG A 154 -9.37 9.04 3.28
C ARG A 154 -10.08 8.67 1.97
N PHE A 155 -9.97 7.41 1.56
CA PHE A 155 -10.69 6.86 0.40
C PHE A 155 -11.99 6.14 0.80
N GLY A 156 -12.51 6.36 2.01
CA GLY A 156 -13.83 5.90 2.44
C GLY A 156 -13.92 4.44 2.90
N VAL A 157 -12.78 3.77 3.11
CA VAL A 157 -12.74 2.40 3.68
C VAL A 157 -12.25 2.47 5.11
N THR A 158 -13.04 1.95 6.05
CA THR A 158 -12.71 1.94 7.48
C THR A 158 -12.11 0.60 7.87
N VAL A 159 -11.07 0.66 8.70
CA VAL A 159 -10.42 -0.49 9.34
C VAL A 159 -10.58 -0.33 10.85
N GLU A 160 -11.34 -1.21 11.49
CA GLU A 160 -11.40 -1.29 12.94
C GLU A 160 -10.15 -2.02 13.43
N HIS A 161 -9.49 -1.54 14.48
CA HIS A 161 -8.29 -2.20 15.00
C HIS A 161 -8.11 -1.97 16.50
N THR A 162 -7.35 -2.84 17.14
CA THR A 162 -6.96 -2.67 18.54
C THR A 162 -5.92 -1.56 18.69
N ASN A 163 -5.80 -1.01 19.90
CA ASN A 163 -4.79 0.02 20.21
C ASN A 163 -3.35 -0.49 19.99
N ASN A 164 -3.12 -1.79 20.18
CA ASN A 164 -1.81 -2.41 20.01
C ASN A 164 -1.51 -2.81 18.57
N LEU A 165 -2.45 -2.59 17.63
CA LEU A 165 -2.33 -2.98 16.22
C LEU A 165 -2.05 -4.48 16.04
N ASP A 166 -2.61 -5.31 16.93
CA ASP A 166 -2.50 -6.77 16.89
C ASP A 166 -3.73 -7.45 16.25
N ARG A 167 -4.84 -6.71 16.08
CA ARG A 167 -6.02 -7.19 15.37
C ARG A 167 -6.63 -6.10 14.52
N PHE A 168 -7.08 -6.48 13.33
CA PHE A 168 -7.73 -5.61 12.35
C PHE A 168 -9.01 -6.28 11.85
N PHE A 169 -10.06 -5.49 11.69
CA PHE A 169 -11.36 -5.93 11.19
C PHE A 169 -11.84 -4.98 10.09
N ILE A 170 -12.19 -5.56 8.95
CA ILE A 170 -12.63 -4.85 7.75
C ILE A 170 -13.94 -5.47 7.30
N ARG A 171 -15.00 -4.66 7.27
CA ARG A 171 -16.28 -5.12 6.72
C ARG A 171 -16.14 -5.41 5.23
N GLY A 172 -16.65 -6.56 4.81
CA GLY A 172 -16.70 -6.97 3.40
C GLY A 172 -17.59 -6.02 2.60
N GLY A 173 -17.33 -5.91 1.30
CA GLY A 173 -18.13 -5.09 0.38
C GLY A 173 -17.99 -3.56 0.53
N GLN A 174 -17.08 -3.07 1.38
CA GLN A 174 -16.71 -1.65 1.38
C GLN A 174 -16.14 -1.24 0.01
N LYS A 175 -16.34 0.01 -0.38
CA LYS A 175 -15.90 0.54 -1.67
C LYS A 175 -15.04 1.76 -1.47
N TYR A 176 -13.86 1.77 -2.07
CA TYR A 176 -13.09 2.99 -2.16
C TYR A 176 -13.85 4.05 -2.97
N LYS A 177 -13.91 5.25 -2.40
CA LYS A 177 -14.44 6.45 -3.03
C LYS A 177 -13.29 7.44 -3.22
N SER A 178 -13.09 7.86 -4.46
CA SER A 178 -12.10 8.89 -4.75
C SER A 178 -12.44 10.19 -3.98
N PRO A 179 -11.48 10.80 -3.28
CA PRO A 179 -11.65 12.14 -2.72
C PRO A 179 -11.59 13.24 -3.80
N GLY A 180 -11.57 12.88 -5.08
CA GLY A 180 -11.33 13.78 -6.21
C GLY A 180 -9.84 14.04 -6.40
N HIS A 181 -9.24 14.78 -5.47
CA HIS A 181 -7.82 15.09 -5.49
C HIS A 181 -7.09 14.49 -4.29
N ALA A 182 -6.01 13.77 -4.56
CA ALA A 182 -5.10 13.25 -3.56
C ALA A 182 -3.70 13.78 -3.82
N TYR A 183 -3.17 14.55 -2.87
CA TYR A 183 -1.79 15.00 -2.90
C TYR A 183 -0.89 13.92 -2.28
N VAL A 184 0.14 13.52 -3.00
CA VAL A 184 1.20 12.63 -2.51
C VAL A 184 2.26 13.49 -1.84
N GLU A 185 2.52 13.23 -0.57
CA GLU A 185 3.53 13.98 0.18
C GLU A 185 4.93 13.80 -0.43
N SER A 186 5.77 14.82 -0.25
CA SER A 186 7.20 14.70 -0.55
C SER A 186 7.85 13.73 0.44
N ASP A 187 8.85 12.97 -0.02
CA ASP A 187 9.53 11.97 0.83
C ASP A 187 10.25 12.66 1.99
N ALA A 188 9.72 12.45 3.20
CA ALA A 188 10.26 13.02 4.42
C ALA A 188 11.70 12.55 4.67
N SER A 189 12.00 11.30 4.27
CA SER A 189 13.34 10.71 4.38
C SER A 189 14.37 11.49 3.60
N SER A 190 14.10 11.78 2.33
CA SER A 190 14.98 12.58 1.47
C SER A 190 15.01 14.04 1.90
N ALA A 191 13.87 14.60 2.32
CA ALA A 191 13.78 15.96 2.84
C ALA A 191 14.70 16.19 4.04
N SER A 192 14.90 15.16 4.88
CA SER A 192 15.74 15.24 6.07
C SER A 192 17.19 15.64 5.76
N TYR A 193 17.76 15.21 4.63
CA TYR A 193 19.13 15.56 4.26
C TYR A 193 19.30 17.05 3.99
N PHE A 194 18.32 17.67 3.33
CA PHE A 194 18.35 19.12 3.03
C PHE A 194 18.14 19.94 4.30
N LEU A 195 17.21 19.52 5.17
CA LEU A 195 16.97 20.16 6.46
C LEU A 195 18.22 20.04 7.36
N ALA A 196 18.86 18.87 7.40
CA ALA A 196 20.09 18.67 8.15
C ALA A 196 21.24 19.53 7.62
N GLY A 197 21.38 19.65 6.29
CA GLY A 197 22.39 20.51 5.68
C GLY A 197 22.22 21.98 6.06
N ALA A 198 20.98 22.48 6.05
CA ALA A 198 20.66 23.83 6.49
C ALA A 198 20.97 24.04 7.98
N ALA A 199 20.58 23.09 8.83
CA ALA A 199 20.87 23.12 10.27
C ALA A 199 22.38 23.20 10.56
N VAL A 200 23.18 22.37 9.88
CA VAL A 200 24.64 22.32 10.07
C VAL A 200 25.33 23.60 9.58
N ARG A 201 24.82 24.20 8.50
CA ARG A 201 25.43 25.39 7.88
C ARG A 201 24.87 26.71 8.39
N GLY A 202 23.85 26.69 9.23
CA GLY A 202 23.13 27.89 9.68
C GLY A 202 22.39 28.60 8.54
N GLY A 203 21.98 27.86 7.51
CA GLY A 203 21.21 28.37 6.38
C GLY A 203 19.72 28.11 6.53
N THR A 204 18.91 28.65 5.61
CA THR A 204 17.46 28.45 5.61
C THR A 204 17.03 27.58 4.44
N VAL A 205 16.24 26.53 4.71
CA VAL A 205 15.67 25.65 3.69
C VAL A 205 14.20 25.39 3.97
N THR A 206 13.35 25.56 2.95
CA THR A 206 11.93 25.22 3.01
C THR A 206 11.63 23.98 2.15
N VAL A 207 11.10 22.94 2.78
CA VAL A 207 10.54 21.76 2.11
C VAL A 207 9.03 21.92 1.99
N LYS A 208 8.51 21.89 0.76
CA LYS A 208 7.07 21.89 0.48
C LYS A 208 6.55 20.46 0.38
N GLY A 209 5.28 20.25 0.71
CA GLY A 209 4.61 18.96 0.56
C GLY A 209 4.89 17.92 1.66
N CYS A 210 5.52 18.33 2.76
CA CYS A 210 5.77 17.48 3.93
C CYS A 210 5.63 18.35 5.19
N GLY A 211 4.39 18.65 5.58
CA GLY A 211 4.05 19.51 6.73
C GLY A 211 3.77 18.74 8.01
N THR A 212 3.20 19.42 9.02
CA THR A 212 2.85 18.81 10.33
C THR A 212 1.69 17.82 10.26
N SER A 213 0.85 17.91 9.23
CA SER A 213 -0.20 16.92 8.93
C SER A 213 0.31 15.69 8.19
N SER A 214 1.63 15.57 8.00
CA SER A 214 2.23 14.46 7.26
C SER A 214 1.90 13.11 7.88
N LEU A 215 1.55 12.15 7.02
CA LEU A 215 1.31 10.76 7.42
C LEU A 215 2.62 10.00 7.68
N GLN A 216 3.75 10.51 7.20
CA GLN A 216 5.05 9.84 7.28
C GLN A 216 5.60 9.83 8.71
N VAL A 217 6.48 8.86 8.99
CA VAL A 217 7.04 8.67 10.34
C VAL A 217 8.12 9.69 10.63
N LEU A 218 8.98 9.94 9.64
CA LEU A 218 10.15 10.78 9.87
C LEU A 218 9.76 12.22 10.17
N SER A 219 8.65 12.71 9.61
CA SER A 219 8.09 14.01 10.01
C SER A 219 7.72 14.05 11.49
N LYS A 220 7.13 12.98 12.04
CA LYS A 220 6.76 12.90 13.46
C LYS A 220 7.96 12.77 14.41
N VAL A 221 9.10 12.26 13.95
CA VAL A 221 10.30 12.04 14.78
C VAL A 221 11.32 13.17 14.63
N LEU A 222 11.61 13.58 13.41
CA LEU A 222 12.65 14.56 13.10
C LEU A 222 12.23 15.98 13.49
N PHE A 223 10.96 16.34 13.24
CA PHE A 223 10.53 17.74 13.46
C PHE A 223 10.49 18.14 14.94
N PRO A 224 10.08 17.28 15.89
CA PRO A 224 10.22 17.60 17.31
C PRO A 224 11.68 17.79 17.77
N LEU A 225 12.63 17.08 17.16
CA LEU A 225 14.05 17.23 17.50
C LEU A 225 14.66 18.53 16.95
N LEU A 226 14.12 19.04 15.84
CA LEU A 226 14.51 20.31 15.22
C LEU A 226 13.62 21.49 15.66
N TRP A 227 12.67 21.25 16.57
CA TRP A 227 11.61 22.19 16.99
C TRP A 227 12.07 23.59 17.39
N PRO A 228 13.23 23.80 18.05
CA PRO A 228 13.68 25.16 18.40
C PRO A 228 13.94 26.07 17.20
N SER A 229 14.17 25.50 16.01
CA SER A 229 14.60 26.24 14.81
C SER A 229 13.56 26.21 13.68
N LEU A 230 12.44 25.51 13.82
CA LEU A 230 11.48 25.31 12.74
C LEU A 230 10.37 26.39 12.69
N ARG A 231 10.09 26.91 11.50
CA ARG A 231 8.88 27.70 11.21
C ARG A 231 7.90 26.85 10.39
N HIS A 232 6.67 26.72 10.89
CA HIS A 232 5.66 25.80 10.36
C HIS A 232 4.59 26.50 9.50
N ILE A 233 4.26 25.87 8.38
CA ILE A 233 3.03 26.11 7.60
C ILE A 233 2.42 24.74 7.31
N SER A 234 1.09 24.62 7.27
CA SER A 234 0.35 23.34 7.20
C SER A 234 0.91 22.31 6.20
N ASN A 235 1.45 22.75 5.06
CA ASN A 235 2.04 21.91 4.00
C ASN A 235 3.53 22.17 3.73
N SER A 236 4.26 22.88 4.59
CA SER A 236 5.70 23.12 4.39
C SER A 236 6.45 23.35 5.68
N ILE A 237 7.74 23.01 5.67
CA ILE A 237 8.62 23.11 6.83
C ILE A 237 9.87 23.86 6.46
N THR A 238 10.21 24.84 7.29
CA THR A 238 11.39 25.69 7.13
C THR A 238 12.27 25.55 8.35
N ILE A 239 13.55 25.27 8.14
CA ILE A 239 14.63 25.43 9.13
C ILE A 239 15.48 26.63 8.75
#